data_AF-E3J1I9-F1
#
_entry.id   AF-E3J1I9-F1
#
_cell.length_a   1.000
_cell.length_b   1.000
_cell.length_c   1.000
_cell.angle_alpha   90.00
_cell.angle_beta   90.00
_cell.angle_gamma   90.00
#
_symmetry.space_group_name_H-M   'P 1'
#
loop_
_entity.id
_entity.type
_entity.pdbx_description
1 polymer ?
#
loop_
_entity_poly.entity_id
_entity_poly.type
_entity_poly.pdbx_seq_one_letter_code
_entity_poly.pdbx_strand_id
1 'polypeptide(L)'
;MSAITQRIGVRPYLGLFALARCGLGVAALTRPATALRATGVDRVTAERTAWTARLLGGRDLALGAGLLHALSRRQPTDSWVWAGLIADAVDATVLATATARRDLAPAAGTLAALLGAGAAAAALPALTNPDPDNATP
;
A
#
# COMPACT_ATOMS: atom_id res chain seq x y z
N MET A 1 -11.45 -0.87 29.69
CA MET A 1 -11.87 -1.35 28.34
C MET A 1 -10.82 -2.35 27.86
N SER A 2 -11.15 -3.63 27.93
CA SER A 2 -10.17 -4.75 27.93
C SER A 2 -9.51 -5.01 26.58
N ALA A 3 -8.24 -5.43 26.63
CA ALA A 3 -7.38 -5.82 25.50
C ALA A 3 -8.01 -6.85 24.52
N ILE A 4 -9.03 -7.59 24.97
CA ILE A 4 -9.80 -8.54 24.16
C ILE A 4 -10.63 -7.82 23.08
N THR A 5 -11.24 -6.67 23.39
CA THR A 5 -12.02 -5.88 22.42
C THR A 5 -11.11 -5.26 21.36
N GLN A 6 -9.87 -4.93 21.73
CA GLN A 6 -8.88 -4.30 20.84
C GLN A 6 -8.28 -5.31 19.84
N ARG A 7 -8.03 -6.57 20.25
CA ARG A 7 -7.55 -7.65 19.36
C ARG A 7 -8.54 -8.01 18.24
N ILE A 8 -9.84 -7.85 18.47
CA ILE A 8 -10.90 -8.20 17.52
C ILE A 8 -10.99 -7.14 16.39
N GLY A 9 -10.56 -5.90 16.63
CA GLY A 9 -10.62 -4.82 15.65
C GLY A 9 -9.45 -4.76 14.65
N VAL A 10 -8.24 -5.15 15.06
CA VAL A 10 -7.01 -4.94 14.26
C VAL A 10 -6.82 -5.99 13.16
N ARG A 11 -7.11 -7.27 13.43
CA ARG A 11 -6.94 -8.36 12.46
C ARG A 11 -7.84 -8.26 11.21
N PRO A 12 -9.16 -8.01 11.33
CA PRO A 12 -10.01 -7.84 10.15
C PRO A 12 -9.63 -6.59 9.35
N TYR A 13 -9.17 -5.54 10.04
CA TYR A 13 -8.67 -4.32 9.42
C TYR A 13 -7.41 -4.58 8.58
N LEU A 14 -6.40 -5.28 9.14
CA LEU A 14 -5.20 -5.67 8.40
C LEU A 14 -5.52 -6.61 7.23
N GLY A 15 -6.50 -7.50 7.39
CA GLY A 15 -6.99 -8.35 6.31
C GLY A 15 -7.60 -7.56 5.15
N LEU A 16 -8.47 -6.59 5.45
CA LEU A 16 -9.06 -5.70 4.44
C LEU A 16 -8.00 -4.86 3.75
N PHE A 17 -7.05 -4.32 4.51
CA PHE A 17 -5.93 -3.54 4.00
C PHE A 17 -5.04 -4.34 3.05
N ALA A 18 -4.71 -5.58 3.42
CA ALA A 18 -3.92 -6.47 2.59
C ALA A 18 -4.65 -6.86 1.30
N LEU A 19 -5.97 -7.13 1.38
CA LEU A 19 -6.81 -7.38 0.22
C LEU A 19 -6.89 -6.17 -0.73
N ALA A 20 -7.00 -4.96 -0.18
CA ALA A 20 -7.01 -3.74 -0.98
C ALA A 20 -5.70 -3.58 -1.78
N ARG A 21 -4.54 -3.83 -1.14
CA ARG A 21 -3.24 -3.83 -1.84
C ARG A 21 -3.16 -4.90 -2.94
N CYS A 22 -3.62 -6.12 -2.66
CA CYS A 22 -3.69 -7.16 -3.68
C CYS A 22 -4.58 -6.75 -4.86
N GLY A 23 -5.75 -6.16 -4.59
CA GLY A 23 -6.69 -5.70 -5.62
C GLY A 23 -6.09 -4.61 -6.50
N LEU A 24 -5.46 -3.61 -5.90
CA LEU A 24 -4.76 -2.54 -6.62
C LEU A 24 -3.59 -3.12 -7.45
N GLY A 25 -2.81 -4.03 -6.86
CA GLY A 25 -1.70 -4.69 -7.54
C GLY A 25 -2.13 -5.49 -8.76
N VAL A 26 -3.18 -6.31 -8.63
CA VAL A 26 -3.77 -7.07 -9.75
C VAL A 26 -4.33 -6.13 -10.83
N ALA A 27 -5.01 -5.05 -10.44
CA ALA A 27 -5.52 -4.07 -11.39
C ALA A 27 -4.39 -3.38 -12.17
N ALA A 28 -3.30 -3.01 -11.51
CA ALA A 28 -2.14 -2.40 -12.14
C ALA A 28 -1.36 -3.39 -13.05
N LEU A 29 -1.31 -4.67 -12.70
CA LEU A 29 -0.70 -5.70 -13.54
C LEU A 29 -1.51 -5.99 -14.81
N THR A 30 -2.84 -6.10 -14.65
CA THR A 30 -3.76 -6.47 -15.75
C THR A 30 -4.15 -5.28 -16.64
N ARG A 31 -4.25 -4.08 -16.07
CA ARG A 31 -4.68 -2.85 -16.76
C ARG A 31 -3.75 -1.65 -16.46
N PRO A 32 -2.44 -1.76 -16.73
CA PRO A 32 -1.44 -0.76 -16.33
C PRO A 32 -1.65 0.62 -16.96
N ALA A 33 -1.94 0.68 -18.27
CA ALA A 33 -2.17 1.94 -18.95
C ALA A 33 -3.43 2.64 -18.43
N THR A 34 -4.48 1.88 -18.07
CA THR A 34 -5.69 2.44 -17.46
C THR A 34 -5.41 2.99 -16.06
N ALA A 35 -4.61 2.29 -15.26
CA ALA A 35 -4.20 2.76 -13.94
C ALA A 35 -3.41 4.08 -14.03
N LEU A 36 -2.48 4.21 -14.98
CA LEU A 36 -1.75 5.46 -15.22
C LEU A 36 -2.64 6.57 -15.77
N ARG A 37 -3.62 6.25 -16.62
CA ARG A 37 -4.57 7.26 -17.12
C ARG A 37 -5.49 7.79 -16.02
N ALA A 38 -5.80 6.99 -15.00
CA ALA A 38 -6.56 7.46 -13.84
C ALA A 38 -5.81 8.53 -13.04
N THR A 39 -4.48 8.62 -13.18
CA THR A 39 -3.66 9.68 -12.60
C THR A 39 -3.50 10.88 -13.55
N GLY A 40 -4.22 10.95 -14.66
CA GLY A 40 -4.19 12.09 -15.57
C GLY A 40 -3.03 12.08 -16.58
N VAL A 41 -2.25 10.99 -16.65
CA VAL A 41 -1.25 10.79 -17.70
C VAL A 41 -1.95 10.59 -19.05
N ASP A 42 -1.44 11.21 -20.10
CA ASP A 42 -1.98 11.02 -21.45
C ASP A 42 -1.80 9.57 -21.94
N ARG A 43 -2.56 9.20 -22.97
CA ARG A 43 -2.58 7.82 -23.46
C ARG A 43 -1.21 7.33 -23.96
N VAL A 44 -0.49 8.15 -24.71
CA VAL A 44 0.77 7.74 -25.35
C VAL A 44 1.85 7.55 -24.29
N THR A 45 1.92 8.48 -23.33
CA THR A 45 2.84 8.35 -22.20
C THR A 45 2.46 7.15 -21.33
N ALA A 46 1.18 6.95 -21.03
CA ALA A 46 0.71 5.82 -20.22
C ALA A 46 1.02 4.45 -20.84
N GLU A 47 0.93 4.32 -22.16
CA GLU A 47 1.31 3.08 -22.86
C GLU A 47 2.84 2.85 -22.80
N ARG A 48 3.64 3.91 -22.95
CA ARG A 48 5.12 3.83 -22.87
C ARG A 48 5.64 3.56 -21.47
N THR A 49 4.93 4.04 -20.44
CA THR A 49 5.33 3.88 -19.03
C THR A 49 4.53 2.80 -18.31
N ALA A 50 3.69 2.03 -19.00
CA ALA A 50 2.88 0.94 -18.41
C ALA A 50 3.68 -0.05 -17.55
N TRP A 51 4.96 -0.24 -17.86
CA TRP A 51 5.86 -1.09 -17.07
C TRP A 51 6.07 -0.58 -15.63
N THR A 52 6.05 0.73 -15.39
CA THR A 52 6.21 1.30 -14.03
C THR A 52 5.00 0.95 -13.17
N ALA A 53 3.79 1.04 -13.72
CA ALA A 53 2.57 0.63 -13.05
C ALA A 53 2.56 -0.87 -12.74
N ARG A 54 3.09 -1.72 -13.64
CA ARG A 54 3.24 -3.15 -13.37
C ARG A 54 4.22 -3.44 -12.24
N LEU A 55 5.36 -2.73 -12.18
CA LEU A 55 6.33 -2.89 -11.09
C LEU A 55 5.72 -2.48 -9.74
N LEU A 56 5.07 -1.32 -9.71
CA LEU A 56 4.37 -0.84 -8.53
C LEU A 56 3.29 -1.83 -8.08
N GLY A 57 2.46 -2.28 -9.02
CA GLY A 57 1.39 -3.24 -8.75
C GLY A 57 1.91 -4.62 -8.33
N GLY A 58 3.01 -5.08 -8.91
CA GLY A 58 3.66 -6.34 -8.51
C GLY A 58 4.17 -6.28 -7.07
N ARG A 59 4.74 -5.14 -6.66
CA ARG A 59 5.19 -4.91 -5.29
C ARG A 59 4.02 -4.89 -4.31
N ASP A 60 2.95 -4.17 -4.63
CA ASP A 60 1.76 -4.09 -3.76
C ASP A 60 1.08 -5.43 -3.62
N LEU A 61 1.01 -6.21 -4.70
CA LEU A 61 0.51 -7.58 -4.66
C LEU A 61 1.38 -8.46 -3.76
N ALA A 62 2.71 -8.37 -3.86
CA ALA A 62 3.62 -9.15 -3.03
C ALA A 62 3.50 -8.78 -1.54
N LEU A 63 3.45 -7.49 -1.21
CA LEU A 63 3.29 -7.00 0.16
C LEU A 63 1.94 -7.39 0.76
N GLY A 64 0.85 -7.23 -0.01
CA GLY A 64 -0.50 -7.64 0.41
C GLY A 64 -0.62 -9.15 0.59
N ALA A 65 -0.08 -9.94 -0.35
CA ALA A 65 -0.10 -11.40 -0.26
C ALA A 65 0.74 -11.91 0.91
N GLY A 66 1.91 -11.31 1.16
CA GLY A 66 2.75 -11.62 2.32
C GLY A 66 2.04 -11.34 3.65
N LEU A 67 1.36 -10.20 3.76
CA LEU A 67 0.56 -9.86 4.93
C LEU A 67 -0.63 -10.81 5.13
N LEU A 68 -1.36 -11.15 4.06
CA LEU A 68 -2.44 -12.16 4.12
C LEU A 68 -1.91 -13.54 4.52
N HIS A 69 -0.74 -13.91 4.01
CA HIS A 69 -0.09 -15.17 4.36
C HIS A 69 0.23 -15.19 5.86
N ALA A 70 0.87 -14.16 6.39
CA ALA A 70 1.17 -14.03 7.80
C ALA A 70 -0.10 -14.08 8.67
N LEU A 71 -1.16 -13.34 8.30
CA LEU A 71 -2.45 -13.37 8.99
C LEU A 71 -3.07 -14.77 9.00
N SER A 72 -3.06 -15.47 7.86
CA SER A 72 -3.62 -16.82 7.71
C SER A 72 -2.89 -17.86 8.55
N ARG A 73 -1.57 -17.69 8.72
CA ARG A 73 -0.69 -18.56 9.52
C ARG A 73 -0.59 -18.12 10.98
N ARG A 74 -1.25 -17.02 11.35
CA ARG A 74 -1.12 -16.36 12.66
C ARG A 74 0.34 -16.05 13.03
N GLN A 75 1.14 -15.70 12.01
CA GLN A 75 2.52 -15.26 12.17
C GLN A 75 2.59 -13.75 12.42
N PRO A 76 3.74 -13.26 12.94
CA PRO A 76 4.00 -11.83 13.08
C PRO A 76 3.75 -11.06 11.77
N THR A 77 2.97 -9.99 11.84
CA THR A 77 2.61 -9.15 10.68
C THR A 77 3.46 -7.90 10.54
N ASP A 78 4.19 -7.53 11.58
CA ASP A 78 4.84 -6.23 11.73
C ASP A 78 5.85 -5.95 10.62
N SER A 79 6.62 -6.98 10.21
CA SER A 79 7.60 -6.85 9.13
C SER A 79 6.95 -6.50 7.79
N TRP A 80 5.82 -7.11 7.46
CA TRP A 80 5.05 -6.81 6.25
C TRP A 80 4.39 -5.44 6.31
N VAL A 81 3.88 -5.05 7.48
CA VAL A 81 3.30 -3.71 7.71
C VAL A 81 4.37 -2.63 7.55
N TRP A 82 5.56 -2.81 8.14
CA TRP A 82 6.70 -1.91 8.00
C TRP A 82 7.20 -1.83 6.56
N ALA A 83 7.35 -2.97 5.88
CA ALA A 83 7.76 -2.99 4.48
C ALA A 83 6.77 -2.20 3.59
N GLY A 84 5.47 -2.37 3.84
CA GLY A 84 4.42 -1.57 3.18
C GLY A 84 4.54 -0.08 3.47
N LEU A 85 4.71 0.29 4.74
CA LEU A 85 4.83 1.70 5.13
C LEU A 85 6.05 2.39 4.47
N ILE A 86 7.19 1.69 4.42
CA ILE A 86 8.40 2.20 3.75
C ILE A 86 8.14 2.39 2.26
N ALA A 87 7.49 1.42 1.60
CA ALA A 87 7.14 1.50 0.19
C ALA A 87 6.21 2.69 -0.09
N ASP A 88 5.16 2.87 0.72
CA ASP A 88 4.20 3.98 0.59
C ASP A 88 4.88 5.35 0.80
N ALA A 89 5.82 5.45 1.75
CA ALA A 89 6.59 6.67 2.01
C ALA A 89 7.52 7.03 0.83
N VAL A 90 8.16 6.04 0.22
CA VAL A 90 8.97 6.23 -0.99
C VAL A 90 8.10 6.74 -2.12
N ASP A 91 6.94 6.11 -2.37
CA ASP A 91 6.04 6.51 -3.44
C ASP A 91 5.51 7.93 -3.24
N ALA A 92 5.08 8.27 -2.02
CA ALA A 92 4.62 9.60 -1.67
C ALA A 92 5.71 10.65 -1.93
N THR A 93 6.96 10.35 -1.57
CA THR A 93 8.11 11.25 -1.80
C THR A 93 8.38 11.44 -3.29
N VAL A 94 8.38 10.35 -4.06
CA VAL A 94 8.59 10.40 -5.52
C VAL A 94 7.49 11.19 -6.20
N LEU A 95 6.23 10.93 -5.84
CA LEU A 95 5.05 11.58 -6.43
C LEU A 95 4.96 13.05 -6.03
N ALA A 96 5.28 13.40 -4.79
CA ALA A 96 5.38 14.80 -4.35
C ALA A 96 6.47 15.54 -5.13
N THR A 97 7.64 14.92 -5.32
CA THR A 97 8.75 15.52 -6.06
C THR A 97 8.41 15.72 -7.54
N ALA A 98 7.80 14.72 -8.18
CA ALA A 98 7.35 14.81 -9.58
C ALA A 98 6.24 15.87 -9.76
N THR A 99 5.34 16.00 -8.78
CA THR A 99 4.31 17.06 -8.79
C THR A 99 4.93 18.44 -8.63
N ALA A 100 5.90 18.60 -7.72
CA ALA A 100 6.62 19.86 -7.54
C ALA A 100 7.40 20.29 -8.79
N ARG A 101 7.90 19.32 -9.57
CA ARG A 101 8.57 19.54 -10.86
C ARG A 101 7.62 19.75 -12.04
N ARG A 102 6.30 19.62 -11.84
CA ARG A 102 5.25 19.67 -12.87
C ARG A 102 5.33 18.54 -13.91
N ASP A 103 5.95 17.42 -13.56
CA ASP A 103 5.98 16.20 -14.38
C ASP A 103 4.66 15.42 -14.28
N LEU A 104 3.86 15.71 -13.24
CA LEU A 104 2.54 15.12 -13.00
C LEU A 104 1.50 16.20 -12.76
N ALA A 105 0.25 15.91 -13.16
CA ALA A 105 -0.88 16.78 -12.85
C ALA A 105 -1.07 16.89 -11.31
N PRO A 106 -1.40 18.06 -10.75
CA PRO A 106 -1.57 18.25 -9.31
C PRO A 106 -2.57 17.27 -8.68
N ALA A 107 -3.68 16.98 -9.37
CA ALA A 107 -4.69 16.04 -8.93
C ALA A 107 -4.15 14.60 -8.76
N ALA A 108 -3.20 14.21 -9.61
CA ALA A 108 -2.50 12.93 -9.54
C ALA A 108 -1.64 12.82 -8.28
N GLY A 109 -0.86 13.88 -8.03
CA GLY A 109 0.00 14.02 -6.86
C GLY A 109 -0.80 14.03 -5.56
N THR A 110 -1.95 14.72 -5.55
CA THR A 110 -2.85 14.76 -4.39
C THR A 110 -3.48 13.39 -4.13
N LEU A 111 -3.97 12.70 -5.16
CA LEU A 111 -4.55 11.35 -4.99
C LEU A 111 -3.51 10.36 -4.45
N ALA A 112 -2.30 10.38 -5.00
CA ALA A 112 -1.19 9.59 -4.51
C ALA A 112 -0.82 9.89 -3.04
N ALA A 113 -0.73 11.17 -2.68
CA ALA A 113 -0.44 11.59 -1.32
C ALA A 113 -1.53 11.17 -0.33
N LEU A 114 -2.80 11.24 -0.73
CA LEU A 114 -3.94 10.78 0.08
C LEU A 114 -3.93 9.27 0.28
N LEU A 115 -3.59 8.50 -0.76
CA LEU A 115 -3.45 7.04 -0.66
C LEU A 115 -2.30 6.65 0.26
N GLY A 116 -1.13 7.31 0.13
CA GLY A 116 0.01 7.09 1.02
C GLY A 116 -0.27 7.48 2.48
N ALA A 117 -0.93 8.62 2.72
CA ALA A 117 -1.33 9.05 4.06
C ALA A 117 -2.38 8.11 4.67
N GLY A 118 -3.34 7.63 3.87
CA GLY A 118 -4.33 6.65 4.31
C GLY A 118 -3.71 5.30 4.69
N ALA A 119 -2.70 4.86 3.92
CA ALA A 119 -1.97 3.63 4.22
C ALA A 119 -1.10 3.76 5.49
N ALA A 120 -0.49 4.92 5.72
CA ALA A 120 0.25 5.19 6.96
C ALA A 120 -0.67 5.22 8.20
N ALA A 121 -1.83 5.86 8.07
CA ALA A 121 -2.85 5.85 9.13
C ALA A 121 -3.37 4.43 9.41
N ALA A 122 -3.45 3.58 8.38
CA ALA A 122 -3.85 2.19 8.50
C ALA A 122 -2.80 1.32 9.22
N ALA A 123 -1.51 1.59 9.01
CA ALA A 123 -0.43 0.85 9.64
C ALA A 123 -0.24 1.23 11.12
N LEU A 124 -0.55 2.48 11.50
CA LEU A 124 -0.26 3.03 12.84
C LEU A 124 -0.76 2.17 14.02
N PRO A 125 -2.01 1.65 14.03
CA PRO A 125 -2.52 0.85 15.14
C PRO A 125 -1.81 -0.50 15.30
N ALA A 126 -1.33 -1.08 14.20
CA ALA A 126 -0.59 -2.34 14.22
C ALA A 126 0.85 -2.15 14.73
N LEU A 127 1.48 -1.02 14.43
CA LEU A 127 2.86 -0.74 14.82
C LEU A 127 2.99 -0.20 16.26
N THR A 128 1.94 0.43 16.79
CA THR A 128 1.94 1.02 18.14
C THR A 128 1.43 0.08 19.23
N ASN A 129 0.76 -1.01 18.86
CA ASN A 129 0.40 -2.11 19.77
C ASN A 129 0.94 -3.43 19.20
N PRO A 130 2.26 -3.68 19.27
CA PRO A 130 2.82 -4.96 18.89
C PRO A 130 2.20 -6.08 19.74
N ASP A 131 1.79 -7.16 19.08
CA ASP A 131 1.25 -8.35 19.75
C ASP A 131 2.36 -8.93 20.67
N PRO A 132 2.09 -9.24 21.96
CA PRO A 132 3.10 -9.85 22.85
C PRO A 132 3.75 -11.14 22.33
N ASP A 133 3.14 -11.79 21.33
CA ASP A 133 3.70 -12.97 20.66
C ASP A 133 4.91 -12.65 19.74
N ASN A 134 5.20 -11.36 19.48
CA ASN A 134 6.38 -10.92 18.72
C ASN A 134 7.64 -10.76 19.60
N ALA A 135 7.55 -11.04 20.91
CA ALA A 135 8.60 -10.79 21.89
C ALA A 135 9.46 -12.01 22.25
N THR A 136 9.43 -13.11 21.49
CA THR A 136 10.29 -14.28 21.77
C THR A 136 11.18 -14.64 20.58
N PRO A 137 12.52 -14.65 20.74
CA PRO A 137 13.43 -15.34 19.83
C PRO A 137 13.29 -16.86 19.90
#